data_AF-A0A5R8Z4Y9-F1
#
_entry.id   AF-A0A5R8Z4Y9-F1
#
_cell.length_a   1.000
_cell.length_b   1.000
_cell.length_c   1.000
_cell.angle_alpha   90.00
_cell.angle_beta   90.00
_cell.angle_gamma   90.00
#
_symmetry.space_group_name_H-M   'P 1'
#
loop_
_entity.id
_entity.type
_entity.pdbx_description
1 polymer ?
#
loop_
_entity_poly.entity_id
_entity_poly.type
_entity_poly.pdbx_seq_one_letter_code
_entity_poly.pdbx_strand_id
1 'polypeptide(L)'
;MINDSEALPRGDRTVSVCVAILQAKPEHAEEVEATLRDIVDATRDEKGALTFVIHRQGADRFIVYEKYADDAARDAHFGTPYVSGFVARFGELLVAEPQIEFAEELGGFTR
;
A
#
# COMPACT_ATOMS: atom_id res chain seq x y z
N MET A 1 17.35 6.32 28.28
CA MET A 1 18.03 7.23 27.35
C MET A 1 18.26 6.44 26.08
N ILE A 2 17.29 6.45 25.17
CA ILE A 2 17.46 5.91 23.82
C ILE A 2 17.83 7.12 22.96
N ASN A 3 18.87 6.93 22.17
CA ASN A 3 19.69 7.94 21.54
C ASN A 3 18.89 8.70 20.46
N ASP A 4 18.73 10.00 20.64
CA ASP A 4 18.38 10.96 19.60
C ASP A 4 19.57 11.08 18.62
N SER A 5 19.65 10.20 17.63
CA SER A 5 20.51 10.28 16.45
C SER A 5 20.22 9.03 15.63
N GLU A 6 19.46 9.04 14.53
CA GLU A 6 19.59 9.92 13.38
C GLU A 6 18.20 10.35 12.88
N ALA A 7 17.83 11.61 13.09
CA ALA A 7 16.84 12.22 12.21
C ALA A 7 17.50 12.33 10.84
N LEU A 8 17.06 11.51 9.88
CA LEU A 8 17.48 11.61 8.48
C LEU A 8 17.41 13.08 8.02
N PRO A 9 18.43 13.59 7.31
CA PRO A 9 18.46 14.98 6.89
C PRO A 9 17.18 15.31 6.12
N ARG A 10 16.57 16.48 6.40
CA ARG A 10 15.49 17.04 5.58
C ARG A 10 16.06 17.33 4.18
N GLY A 11 16.07 16.34 3.30
CA GLY A 11 16.85 16.43 2.07
C GLY A 11 16.89 15.18 1.20
N ASP A 12 15.73 14.62 0.86
CA ASP A 12 15.36 14.28 -0.52
C ASP A 12 13.84 14.05 -0.54
N ARG A 13 13.14 14.61 -1.52
CA ARG A 13 11.71 14.37 -1.76
C ARG A 13 11.62 13.23 -2.78
N THR A 14 12.13 12.06 -2.41
CA THR A 14 12.15 10.89 -3.28
C THR A 14 10.77 10.26 -3.30
N VAL A 15 10.31 9.91 -4.49
CA VAL A 15 9.04 9.17 -4.66
C VAL A 15 9.13 7.85 -3.91
N SER A 16 8.20 7.66 -2.97
CA SER A 16 8.09 6.44 -2.16
C SER A 16 7.17 5.45 -2.87
N VAL A 17 7.63 4.21 -3.04
CA VAL A 17 6.89 3.12 -3.70
C VAL A 17 6.52 2.08 -2.66
N CYS A 18 5.30 1.56 -2.75
CA CYS A 18 4.84 0.40 -2.00
C CYS A 18 4.35 -0.68 -2.98
N VAL A 19 4.77 -1.93 -2.74
CA VAL A 19 4.21 -3.11 -3.41
C VAL A 19 3.66 -4.04 -2.35
N ALA A 20 2.36 -4.30 -2.40
CA ALA A 20 1.71 -5.26 -1.52
C ALA A 20 1.21 -6.47 -2.30
N ILE A 21 1.50 -7.67 -1.82
CA ILE A 21 1.02 -8.94 -2.38
C ILE A 21 0.15 -9.62 -1.34
N LEU A 22 -1.12 -9.80 -1.69
CA LEU A 22 -2.14 -10.39 -0.82
C LEU A 22 -2.60 -11.72 -1.43
N GLN A 23 -2.66 -12.75 -0.59
CA GLN A 23 -3.29 -14.04 -0.92
C GLN A 23 -4.55 -14.17 -0.08
N ALA A 24 -5.70 -13.92 -0.68
CA ALA A 24 -6.99 -14.09 -0.02
C ALA A 24 -7.27 -15.58 0.23
N LYS A 25 -8.01 -15.87 1.29
CA LYS A 25 -8.69 -17.16 1.42
C LYS A 25 -9.72 -17.26 0.29
N PRO A 26 -9.90 -18.43 -0.37
CA PRO A 26 -10.77 -18.55 -1.53
C PRO A 26 -12.20 -18.04 -1.30
N GLU A 27 -12.77 -18.28 -0.12
CA GLU A 27 -14.10 -17.84 0.29
C GLU A 27 -14.23 -16.33 0.51
N HIS A 28 -13.12 -15.60 0.64
CA HIS A 28 -13.06 -14.15 0.85
C HIS A 28 -12.49 -13.39 -0.36
N ALA A 29 -12.22 -14.05 -1.49
CA ALA A 29 -11.57 -13.43 -2.65
C ALA A 29 -12.37 -12.22 -3.21
N GLU A 30 -13.70 -12.36 -3.33
CA GLU A 30 -14.57 -11.27 -3.80
C GLU A 30 -14.61 -10.09 -2.82
N GLU A 31 -14.57 -10.38 -1.52
CA GLU A 31 -14.57 -9.36 -0.46
C GLU A 31 -13.25 -8.58 -0.44
N VAL A 32 -12.12 -9.28 -0.57
CA VAL A 32 -10.80 -8.65 -0.69
C VAL A 32 -10.73 -7.79 -1.94
N GLU A 33 -11.24 -8.28 -3.08
CA GLU A 33 -11.32 -7.48 -4.31
C GLU A 33 -12.14 -6.21 -4.10
N ALA A 34 -13.35 -6.32 -3.53
CA ALA A 34 -14.23 -5.18 -3.31
C ALA A 34 -13.57 -4.15 -2.39
N THR A 35 -12.98 -4.61 -1.28
CA THR A 35 -12.27 -3.74 -0.33
C THR A 35 -11.10 -3.03 -1.00
N LEU A 36 -10.31 -3.72 -1.81
CA LEU A 36 -9.19 -3.11 -2.54
C LEU A 36 -9.68 -2.05 -3.55
N ARG A 37 -10.83 -2.24 -4.19
CA ARG A 37 -11.44 -1.24 -5.08
C ARG A 37 -11.92 -0.02 -4.32
N ASP A 38 -12.54 -0.20 -3.15
CA ASP A 38 -12.94 0.90 -2.28
C ASP A 38 -11.73 1.72 -1.82
N ILE A 39 -10.61 1.04 -1.51
CA ILE A 39 -9.34 1.70 -1.17
C ILE A 39 -8.81 2.50 -2.37
N VAL A 40 -8.88 1.99 -3.60
CA VAL A 40 -8.49 2.75 -4.81
C VAL A 40 -9.27 4.05 -4.90
N ASP A 41 -10.59 3.99 -4.71
CA ASP A 41 -11.46 5.15 -4.81
C ASP A 41 -11.19 6.18 -3.70
N ALA A 42 -10.96 5.73 -2.47
CA ALA A 42 -10.59 6.61 -1.36
C ALA A 42 -9.20 7.24 -1.55
N THR A 43 -8.23 6.46 -2.03
CA THR A 43 -6.84 6.90 -2.19
C THR A 43 -6.68 7.97 -3.28
N ARG A 44 -7.61 8.01 -4.26
CA ARG A 44 -7.61 9.01 -5.33
C ARG A 44 -7.63 10.45 -4.81
N ASP A 45 -8.27 10.68 -3.66
CA ASP A 45 -8.41 12.02 -3.07
C ASP A 45 -7.29 12.35 -2.08
N GLU A 46 -6.36 11.43 -1.83
CA GLU A 46 -5.24 11.64 -0.92
C GLU A 46 -4.19 12.57 -1.50
N LYS A 47 -3.81 13.58 -0.72
CA LYS A 47 -2.71 14.47 -1.09
C LYS A 47 -1.40 13.70 -1.11
N GLY A 48 -0.79 13.59 -2.28
CA GLY A 48 0.51 12.96 -2.46
C GLY A 48 0.43 11.50 -2.88
N ALA A 49 -0.75 10.89 -3.00
CA ALA A 49 -0.93 9.65 -3.73
C ALA A 49 -0.80 9.93 -5.24
N LEU A 50 0.21 9.36 -5.88
CA LEU A 50 0.54 9.59 -7.29
C LEU A 50 0.04 8.46 -8.18
N THR A 51 0.02 7.23 -7.66
CA THR A 51 -0.40 6.03 -8.38
C THR A 51 -0.91 5.02 -7.38
N PHE A 52 -2.03 4.39 -7.69
CA PHE A 52 -2.56 3.27 -6.93
C PHE A 52 -3.22 2.30 -7.90
N VAL A 53 -2.58 1.16 -8.14
CA VAL A 53 -3.01 0.18 -9.15
C VAL A 53 -3.10 -1.19 -8.51
N ILE A 54 -4.29 -1.77 -8.57
CA ILE A 54 -4.54 -3.15 -8.14
C ILE A 54 -4.50 -4.08 -9.35
N HIS A 55 -3.91 -5.25 -9.16
CA HIS A 55 -3.84 -6.31 -10.16
C HIS A 55 -4.38 -7.60 -9.54
N ARG A 56 -4.97 -8.45 -10.39
CA ARG A 56 -5.34 -9.82 -10.01
C ARG A 56 -4.42 -10.81 -10.69
N GLN A 57 -4.01 -11.83 -9.95
CA GLN A 57 -3.31 -13.00 -10.46
C GLN A 57 -4.09 -14.25 -10.05
N GLY A 58 -4.72 -14.94 -11.00
CA GLY A 58 -5.57 -16.08 -10.66
C GLY A 58 -6.89 -15.65 -10.01
N ALA A 59 -7.43 -16.45 -9.10
CA ALA A 59 -8.76 -16.22 -8.50
C ALA A 59 -8.71 -15.36 -7.22
N ASP A 60 -7.64 -15.49 -6.42
CA ASP A 60 -7.58 -15.05 -5.03
C ASP A 60 -6.27 -14.34 -4.65
N ARG A 61 -5.39 -14.09 -5.62
CA ARG A 61 -4.14 -13.34 -5.40
C ARG A 61 -4.21 -11.95 -6.01
N PHE A 62 -3.79 -10.96 -5.23
CA PHE A 62 -3.83 -9.55 -5.60
C PHE A 62 -2.45 -8.92 -5.41
N ILE A 63 -2.10 -8.00 -6.32
CA ILE A 63 -0.86 -7.23 -6.28
C ILE A 63 -1.23 -5.75 -6.36
N VAL A 64 -0.89 -5.00 -5.33
CA VAL A 64 -1.10 -3.57 -5.24
C VAL A 64 0.22 -2.87 -5.48
N TYR A 65 0.23 -1.92 -6.41
CA TYR A 65 1.36 -1.05 -6.71
C TYR A 65 0.97 0.39 -6.41
N GLU A 66 1.73 1.05 -5.55
CA GLU A 66 1.44 2.38 -5.04
C GLU A 66 2.66 3.27 -5.21
N LYS A 67 2.43 4.53 -5.56
CA LYS A 67 3.46 5.58 -5.58
C LYS A 67 2.97 6.79 -4.80
N TYR A 68 3.85 7.32 -3.97
CA TYR A 68 3.62 8.50 -3.15
C TYR A 68 4.69 9.57 -3.40
N ALA A 69 4.32 10.83 -3.21
CA ALA A 69 5.23 11.96 -3.39
C ALA A 69 6.45 11.90 -2.46
N ASP A 70 6.29 11.30 -1.29
CA ASP A 70 7.32 11.07 -0.27
C ASP A 70 6.84 10.02 0.74
N ASP A 71 7.71 9.63 1.67
CA ASP A 71 7.38 8.72 2.76
C ASP A 71 6.29 9.27 3.69
N ALA A 72 6.18 10.59 3.85
CA ALA A 72 5.17 11.18 4.73
C ALA A 72 3.75 11.01 4.15
N ALA A 73 3.60 11.13 2.82
CA ALA A 73 2.35 10.83 2.12
C ALA A 73 2.00 9.33 2.21
N ARG A 74 2.98 8.43 2.09
CA ARG A 74 2.77 7.00 2.30
C ARG A 74 2.34 6.69 3.74
N ASP A 75 3.04 7.23 4.74
CA ASP A 75 2.72 6.98 6.15
C ASP A 75 1.33 7.53 6.50
N ALA A 76 0.94 8.66 5.91
CA ALA A 76 -0.41 9.18 6.02
C ALA A 76 -1.45 8.21 5.46
N HIS A 77 -1.21 7.62 4.28
CA HIS A 77 -2.07 6.60 3.67
C HIS A 77 -2.31 5.41 4.61
N PHE A 78 -1.24 4.81 5.15
CA PHE A 78 -1.34 3.68 6.09
C PHE A 78 -2.04 4.05 7.42
N GLY A 79 -2.02 5.32 7.79
CA GLY A 79 -2.74 5.85 8.95
C GLY A 79 -4.24 6.09 8.74
N THR A 80 -4.75 5.97 7.50
CA THR A 80 -6.17 6.23 7.23
C THR A 80 -7.09 5.16 7.82
N PRO A 81 -8.36 5.50 8.16
CA PRO A 81 -9.29 4.53 8.71
C PRO A 81 -9.63 3.35 7.78
N TYR A 82 -9.69 3.56 6.46
CA TYR A 82 -10.01 2.48 5.51
C TYR A 82 -8.85 1.51 5.31
N VAL A 83 -7.60 2.00 5.33
CA VAL A 83 -6.41 1.11 5.26
C VAL A 83 -6.26 0.36 6.58
N SER A 84 -6.22 1.07 7.71
CA SER A 84 -6.07 0.42 9.03
C SER A 84 -7.21 -0.55 9.36
N GLY A 85 -8.44 -0.23 8.93
CA GLY A 85 -9.59 -1.14 9.04
C GLY A 85 -9.43 -2.41 8.21
N PHE A 86 -8.88 -2.32 6.99
CA PHE A 86 -8.59 -3.49 6.18
C PHE A 86 -7.44 -4.33 6.75
N VAL A 87 -6.35 -3.68 7.21
CA VAL A 87 -5.21 -4.33 7.88
C VAL A 87 -5.67 -5.14 9.09
N ALA A 88 -6.58 -4.60 9.91
CA ALA A 88 -7.11 -5.30 11.08
C ALA A 88 -7.85 -6.60 10.74
N ARG A 89 -8.29 -6.77 9.47
CA ARG A 89 -9.01 -7.95 9.00
C ARG A 89 -8.12 -8.97 8.28
N PHE A 90 -6.81 -8.74 8.17
CA PHE A 90 -5.93 -9.66 7.45
C PHE A 90 -5.99 -11.11 7.96
N GLY A 91 -6.02 -11.33 9.28
CA GLY A 91 -6.13 -12.70 9.84
C GLY A 91 -7.45 -13.41 9.49
N GLU A 92 -8.51 -12.65 9.25
CA GLU A 92 -9.80 -13.17 8.78
C GLU A 92 -9.74 -13.47 7.28
N LEU A 93 -9.22 -12.54 6.47
CA LEU A 93 -9.40 -12.54 5.02
C LEU A 93 -8.29 -13.26 4.24
N LEU A 94 -7.06 -13.31 4.76
CA LEU A 94 -5.88 -13.76 4.05
C LEU A 94 -5.38 -15.12 4.52
N VAL A 95 -4.76 -15.88 3.62
CA VAL A 95 -4.13 -17.17 3.94
C VAL A 95 -2.96 -17.00 4.90
N ALA A 96 -2.24 -15.89 4.77
CA ALA A 96 -1.12 -15.49 5.62
C ALA A 96 -0.99 -13.96 5.61
N GLU A 97 -0.09 -13.41 6.43
CA GLU A 97 0.28 -11.99 6.36
C GLU A 97 0.74 -11.63 4.93
N PRO A 98 0.36 -10.44 4.43
CA PRO A 98 0.75 -10.02 3.09
C PRO A 98 2.25 -9.71 3.01
N GLN A 99 2.81 -9.81 1.81
CA GLN A 99 4.17 -9.33 1.56
C GLN A 99 4.07 -7.85 1.21
N ILE A 100 4.79 -6.98 1.93
CA ILE A 100 4.79 -5.54 1.70
C ILE A 100 6.24 -5.09 1.57
N GLU A 101 6.55 -4.47 0.44
CA GLU A 101 7.89 -3.96 0.13
C GLU A 101 7.83 -2.46 -0.11
N PHE A 102 8.80 -1.73 0.45
CA PHE A 102 8.98 -0.30 0.20
C PHE A 102 10.26 -0.04 -0.58
N ALA A 103 10.20 0.88 -1.53
CA ALA A 103 11.34 1.20 -2.39
C ALA A 103 11.32 2.66 -2.83
N GLU A 104 12.47 3.15 -3.29
CA GLU A 104 12.57 4.39 -4.06
C GLU A 104 12.39 4.12 -5.55
N GLU A 105 11.81 5.08 -6.28
CA GLU A 105 11.80 5.01 -7.74
C GLU A 105 13.12 5.50 -8.35
N LEU A 106 13.85 4.61 -9.02
CA LEU A 106 15.08 4.95 -9.75
C LEU A 106 14.84 5.42 -11.19
N GLY A 107 13.68 5.08 -11.77
CA GLY A 107 13.29 5.43 -13.12
C GLY A 107 12.14 4.56 -13.63
N GLY A 108 11.38 5.07 -14.61
CA GLY A 108 10.25 4.36 -15.20
C GLY A 108 9.76 4.99 -16.50
N PHE A 109 8.93 4.28 -17.25
CA PHE A 109 8.22 4.81 -18.42
C PHE A 109 6.81 4.23 -18.47
N THR A 110 5.86 5.00 -18.98
CA THR A 110 4.49 4.56 -19.28
C THR A 110 4.21 4.87 -20.74
N ARG A 111 3.59 3.97 -21.49
CA ARG A 111 3.26 4.15 -22.91
C ARG A 111 1.87 3.61 -23.21
#